data_AF-A0A5R9BX42-F1
#
_entry.id   AF-A0A5R9BX42-F1
#
_cell.length_a   1.000
_cell.length_b   1.000
_cell.length_c   1.000
_cell.angle_alpha   90.00
_cell.angle_beta   90.00
_cell.angle_gamma   90.00
#
_symmetry.space_group_name_H-M   'P 1'
#
loop_
_entity.id
_entity.type
_entity.pdbx_description
1 polymer ?
#
loop_
_entity_poly.entity_id
_entity_poly.type
_entity_poly.pdbx_seq_one_letter_code
_entity_poly.pdbx_strand_id
1 'polypeptide(L)'
;MKNVIRVFLVGILFFALVPVTAQAATYFSDFDLTIPALNGYVSTGYVQKKSHSGSTGQIIVEKAGSQVFDARMEDKGGQRGAWTRQIGKGGALLAGHSQHYQNEMIRLGLSSNWNASRQSVSGKWISY
;
A
#
# COMPACT_ATOMS: atom_id res chain seq x y z
N MET A 1 21.32 -72.87 -6.37
CA MET A 1 21.10 -71.59 -5.65
C MET A 1 22.33 -70.72 -5.83
N LYS A 2 22.28 -69.70 -6.70
CA LYS A 2 23.30 -68.65 -6.81
C LYS A 2 22.56 -67.33 -7.12
N ASN A 3 22.83 -66.34 -6.28
CA ASN A 3 21.98 -65.18 -6.02
C ASN A 3 22.03 -64.15 -7.14
N VAL A 4 20.86 -63.69 -7.58
CA VAL A 4 20.70 -62.59 -8.54
C VAL A 4 20.88 -61.26 -7.79
N ILE A 5 21.98 -60.57 -8.04
CA ILE A 5 22.20 -59.21 -7.52
C ILE A 5 21.35 -58.25 -8.36
N ARG A 6 20.25 -57.75 -7.77
CA ARG A 6 19.43 -56.69 -8.35
C ARG A 6 20.08 -55.35 -8.04
N VAL A 7 20.67 -54.71 -9.05
CA VAL A 7 21.16 -53.34 -8.98
C VAL A 7 19.95 -52.40 -8.97
N PHE A 8 19.65 -51.82 -7.80
CA PHE A 8 18.65 -50.77 -7.68
C PHE A 8 19.25 -49.44 -8.14
N LEU A 9 18.74 -48.91 -9.25
CA LEU A 9 19.00 -47.57 -9.76
C LEU A 9 18.44 -46.54 -8.76
N VAL A 10 19.33 -45.88 -8.01
CA VAL A 10 19.00 -44.68 -7.23
C VAL A 10 18.99 -43.49 -8.19
N GLY A 11 17.81 -43.16 -8.69
CA GLY A 11 17.59 -41.93 -9.45
C GLY A 11 17.53 -40.73 -8.51
N ILE A 12 18.63 -39.96 -8.42
CA ILE A 12 18.64 -38.67 -7.74
C ILE A 12 17.90 -37.69 -8.66
N LEU A 13 16.62 -37.45 -8.36
CA LEU A 13 15.81 -36.43 -8.99
C LEU A 13 16.20 -35.06 -8.39
N PHE A 14 17.16 -34.39 -9.03
CA PHE A 14 17.48 -32.99 -8.73
C PHE A 14 16.32 -32.11 -9.21
N PHE A 15 15.32 -31.90 -8.36
CA PHE A 15 14.37 -30.80 -8.53
C PHE A 15 15.13 -29.49 -8.30
N ALA A 16 15.57 -28.86 -9.39
CA ALA A 16 16.00 -27.47 -9.36
C ALA A 16 14.80 -26.61 -8.91
N LEU A 17 14.77 -26.28 -7.62
CA LEU A 17 13.95 -25.22 -7.06
C LEU A 17 14.38 -23.92 -7.74
N VAL A 18 13.73 -23.57 -8.84
CA VAL A 18 13.80 -22.23 -9.40
C VAL A 18 13.16 -21.32 -8.34
N PRO A 19 13.89 -20.37 -7.73
CA PRO A 19 13.27 -19.42 -6.82
C PRO A 19 12.28 -18.61 -7.66
N VAL A 20 10.99 -18.87 -7.46
CA VAL A 20 9.93 -17.98 -7.93
C VAL A 20 10.13 -16.69 -7.15
N THR A 21 10.80 -15.71 -7.75
CA THR A 21 10.83 -14.36 -7.21
C THR A 21 9.39 -13.87 -7.23
N ALA A 22 8.72 -13.92 -6.08
CA ALA A 22 7.43 -13.30 -5.90
C ALA A 22 7.62 -11.79 -6.10
N GLN A 23 7.43 -11.31 -7.32
CA GLN A 23 7.20 -9.90 -7.57
C GLN A 23 5.91 -9.56 -6.84
N ALA A 24 6.04 -8.85 -5.72
CA ALA A 24 4.91 -8.25 -5.03
C ALA A 24 4.32 -7.20 -5.96
N ALA A 25 3.39 -7.63 -6.81
CA ALA A 25 2.62 -6.72 -7.63
C ALA A 25 1.96 -5.70 -6.70
N THR A 26 2.23 -4.43 -6.96
CA THR A 26 1.74 -3.32 -6.16
C THR A 26 0.30 -3.07 -6.60
N TYR A 27 -0.66 -3.50 -5.79
CA TYR A 27 -2.08 -3.34 -6.08
C TYR A 27 -2.65 -2.16 -5.32
N PHE A 28 -3.69 -1.55 -5.89
CA PHE A 28 -4.51 -0.63 -5.14
C PHE A 28 -5.14 -1.33 -3.92
N SER A 29 -5.00 -0.74 -2.74
CA SER A 29 -5.77 -1.11 -1.56
C SER A 29 -7.04 -0.27 -1.47
N ASP A 30 -8.15 -0.91 -1.16
CA ASP A 30 -9.37 -0.22 -0.81
C ASP A 30 -9.23 0.51 0.53
N PHE A 31 -9.96 1.61 0.68
CA PHE A 31 -10.16 2.28 1.95
C PHE A 31 -11.61 2.73 2.08
N ASP A 32 -12.12 2.69 3.31
CA ASP A 32 -13.40 3.26 3.71
C ASP A 32 -13.19 3.88 5.09
N LEU A 33 -13.15 5.20 5.15
CA LEU A 33 -12.78 5.96 6.34
C LEU A 33 -13.79 7.07 6.60
N THR A 34 -13.98 7.39 7.87
CA THR A 34 -14.73 8.58 8.28
C THR A 34 -13.78 9.60 8.85
N ILE A 35 -13.61 10.70 8.12
CA ILE A 35 -12.74 11.82 8.51
C ILE A 35 -13.50 12.65 9.56
N PRO A 36 -12.93 12.88 10.76
CA PRO A 36 -13.54 13.75 11.76
C PRO A 36 -13.62 15.20 11.27
N ALA A 37 -14.53 15.98 11.87
CA ALA A 37 -14.67 17.42 11.60
C ALA A 37 -13.44 18.21 12.10
N LEU A 38 -13.39 19.50 11.75
CA LEU A 38 -12.52 20.51 12.37
C LEU A 38 -11.02 20.15 12.33
N ASN A 39 -10.45 19.97 11.13
CA ASN A 39 -9.05 19.55 10.97
C ASN A 39 -8.74 18.17 11.58
N GLY A 40 -9.75 17.31 11.62
CA GLY A 40 -9.64 15.94 12.08
C GLY A 40 -8.72 15.10 11.20
N TYR A 41 -8.18 14.02 11.76
CA TYR A 41 -7.29 13.09 11.08
C TYR A 41 -7.78 11.65 11.26
N VAL A 42 -7.65 10.85 10.21
CA VAL A 42 -7.87 9.41 10.22
C VAL A 42 -6.89 8.74 9.26
N SER A 43 -6.54 7.48 9.49
CA SER A 43 -5.68 6.74 8.57
C SER A 43 -6.12 5.31 8.38
N THR A 44 -5.72 4.71 7.27
CA THR A 44 -5.74 3.26 7.12
C THR A 44 -4.74 2.61 8.09
N GLY A 45 -4.78 1.28 8.18
CA GLY A 45 -3.63 0.52 8.64
C GLY A 45 -2.45 0.63 7.66
N TYR A 46 -1.30 0.11 8.06
CA TYR A 46 -0.13 -0.04 7.19
C TYR A 46 -0.33 -1.22 6.25
N VAL A 47 -0.88 -0.96 5.06
CA VAL A 47 -1.37 -1.99 4.13
C VAL A 47 -0.65 -2.01 2.79
N GLN A 48 0.08 -0.94 2.45
CA GLN A 48 0.81 -0.82 1.19
C GLN A 48 2.30 -1.10 1.42
N LYS A 49 2.85 -2.14 0.79
CA LYS A 49 4.30 -2.40 0.84
C LYS A 49 4.99 -1.71 -0.32
N LYS A 50 5.95 -0.80 -0.05
CA LYS A 50 6.66 -0.10 -1.12
C LYS A 50 7.55 -1.03 -1.93
N SER A 51 7.50 -0.83 -3.24
CA SER A 51 8.38 -1.52 -4.18
C SER A 51 9.69 -0.78 -4.41
N HIS A 52 9.70 0.55 -4.23
CA HIS A 52 10.87 1.42 -4.43
C HIS A 52 11.00 2.46 -3.29
N SER A 53 12.16 3.12 -3.18
CA SER A 53 12.34 4.19 -2.19
C SER A 53 11.93 5.56 -2.74
N GLY A 54 11.42 6.46 -1.90
CA GLY A 54 11.14 7.86 -2.29
C GLY A 54 9.94 8.08 -3.22
N SER A 55 9.30 7.00 -3.66
CA SER A 55 8.28 7.01 -4.71
C SER A 55 6.94 7.61 -4.24
N THR A 56 6.25 8.22 -5.20
CA THR A 56 4.90 8.77 -5.05
C THR A 56 3.86 7.66 -4.87
N GLY A 57 2.61 8.06 -4.68
CA GLY A 57 1.46 7.18 -4.69
C GLY A 57 0.31 7.79 -5.49
N GLN A 58 -0.81 7.09 -5.52
CA GLN A 58 -2.03 7.57 -6.13
C GLN A 58 -3.23 7.21 -5.23
N ILE A 59 -4.21 8.10 -5.18
CA ILE A 59 -5.52 7.86 -4.57
C ILE A 59 -6.60 8.05 -5.63
N ILE A 60 -7.63 7.21 -5.60
CA ILE A 60 -8.83 7.27 -6.41
C ILE A 60 -10.01 7.27 -5.44
N VAL A 61 -10.74 8.37 -5.40
CA VAL A 61 -11.88 8.56 -4.50
C VAL A 61 -13.16 8.24 -5.26
N GLU A 62 -13.85 7.20 -4.81
CA GLU A 62 -15.08 6.71 -5.43
C GLU A 62 -16.31 7.35 -4.77
N LYS A 63 -16.26 7.55 -3.45
CA LYS A 63 -17.29 8.22 -2.66
C LYS A 63 -16.65 9.26 -1.76
N ALA A 64 -17.20 10.47 -1.78
CA ALA A 64 -16.88 11.55 -0.86
C ALA A 64 -18.13 12.39 -0.59
N GLY A 65 -18.11 13.15 0.51
CA GLY A 65 -19.10 14.20 0.73
C GLY A 65 -18.91 15.38 -0.23
N SER A 66 -19.63 16.47 0.01
CA SER A 66 -19.48 17.72 -0.75
C SER A 66 -18.20 18.50 -0.41
N GLN A 67 -17.51 18.13 0.67
CA GLN A 67 -16.33 18.82 1.17
C GLN A 67 -15.06 18.12 0.70
N VAL A 68 -14.09 18.88 0.24
CA VAL A 68 -12.75 18.37 -0.06
C VAL A 68 -11.96 18.09 1.23
N PHE A 69 -10.96 17.24 1.12
CA PHE A 69 -10.07 16.83 2.22
C PHE A 69 -8.62 16.75 1.74
N ASP A 70 -7.68 16.56 2.65
CA ASP A 70 -6.26 16.41 2.34
C ASP A 70 -5.82 14.97 2.58
N ALA A 71 -4.85 14.48 1.81
CA ALA A 71 -4.29 13.14 1.98
C ALA A 71 -2.77 13.12 1.96
N ARG A 72 -2.15 12.17 2.66
CA ARG A 72 -0.70 11.92 2.60
C ARG A 72 -0.36 10.46 2.84
N MET A 73 0.84 10.07 2.44
CA MET A 73 1.43 8.78 2.79
C MET A 73 2.29 8.90 4.05
N GLU A 74 2.24 7.88 4.90
CA GLU A 74 3.06 7.79 6.13
C GLU A 74 3.59 6.37 6.29
N ASP A 75 4.86 6.22 6.65
CA ASP A 75 5.48 4.92 6.95
C ASP A 75 5.41 4.58 8.44
N LYS A 76 5.79 3.35 8.79
CA LYS A 76 5.86 2.89 10.18
C LYS A 76 6.92 3.60 11.03
N GLY A 77 7.96 4.14 10.40
CA GLY A 77 9.03 4.91 11.05
C GLY A 77 8.65 6.36 11.37
N GLY A 78 7.46 6.80 10.95
CA GLY A 78 6.96 8.16 11.17
C GLY A 78 7.32 9.15 10.06
N GLN A 79 7.96 8.70 8.97
CA GLN A 79 8.23 9.57 7.82
C GLN A 79 6.96 9.81 7.03
N ARG A 80 6.78 11.05 6.59
CA ARG A 80 5.53 11.53 5.99
C ARG A 80 5.81 12.23 4.69
N GLY A 81 5.07 11.85 3.66
CA GLY A 81 4.96 12.64 2.45
C GLY A 81 4.24 13.96 2.72
N ALA A 82 4.37 14.90 1.78
CA ALA A 82 3.62 16.15 1.84
C ALA A 82 2.11 15.90 1.72
N TRP A 83 1.32 16.78 2.34
CA TRP A 83 -0.12 16.78 2.18
C TRP A 83 -0.49 17.17 0.75
N THR A 84 -1.20 16.27 0.07
CA THR A 84 -1.93 16.56 -1.17
C THR A 84 -3.26 17.18 -0.77
N ARG A 85 -3.48 18.43 -1.19
CA ARG A 85 -4.56 19.27 -0.68
C ARG A 85 -5.80 19.23 -1.56
N GLN A 86 -6.96 19.50 -0.98
CA GLN A 86 -8.22 19.76 -1.69
C GLN A 86 -8.69 18.60 -2.60
N ILE A 87 -8.56 17.37 -2.12
CA ILE A 87 -9.01 16.16 -2.80
C ILE A 87 -10.54 16.00 -2.65
N GLY A 88 -11.21 15.83 -3.78
CA GLY A 88 -12.61 15.44 -3.89
C GLY A 88 -12.76 14.07 -4.55
N LYS A 89 -13.89 13.85 -5.25
CA LYS A 89 -14.09 12.64 -6.05
C LYS A 89 -13.09 12.59 -7.22
N GLY A 90 -12.59 11.41 -7.57
CA GLY A 90 -11.64 11.22 -8.67
C GLY A 90 -10.21 10.89 -8.22
N GLY A 91 -9.24 11.04 -9.12
CA GLY A 91 -7.85 10.64 -8.90
C GLY A 91 -6.93 11.81 -8.49
N ALA A 92 -6.01 11.55 -7.57
CA ALA A 92 -4.93 12.49 -7.21
C ALA A 92 -3.61 11.74 -6.94
N LEU A 93 -2.48 12.42 -7.19
CA LEU A 93 -1.15 11.91 -6.84
C LEU A 93 -0.83 12.24 -5.38
N LEU A 94 -0.16 11.32 -4.70
CA LEU A 94 0.33 11.47 -3.34
C LEU A 94 1.84 11.64 -3.36
N ALA A 95 2.36 12.67 -2.68
CA ALA A 95 3.79 12.86 -2.53
C ALA A 95 4.39 11.79 -1.60
N GLY A 96 5.52 11.22 -2.00
CA GLY A 96 6.36 10.39 -1.13
C GLY A 96 7.27 11.24 -0.24
N HIS A 97 8.04 10.58 0.61
CA HIS A 97 9.17 11.15 1.33
C HIS A 97 10.45 10.44 0.90
N SER A 98 11.59 11.14 0.82
CA SER A 98 12.88 10.54 0.40
C SER A 98 13.32 9.36 1.28
N GLN A 99 12.87 9.34 2.54
CA GLN A 99 13.15 8.27 3.50
C GLN A 99 12.04 7.21 3.57
N HIS A 100 11.06 7.23 2.65
CA HIS A 100 10.19 6.07 2.46
C HIS A 100 10.99 5.01 1.72
N TYR A 101 11.57 4.06 2.43
CA TYR A 101 12.44 3.05 1.86
C TYR A 101 11.65 1.88 1.25
N GLN A 102 12.31 1.14 0.37
CA GLN A 102 11.77 -0.11 -0.17
C GLN A 102 11.43 -1.10 0.96
N ASN A 103 10.37 -1.89 0.77
CA ASN A 103 9.83 -2.86 1.72
C ASN A 103 9.17 -2.26 2.97
N GLU A 104 9.14 -0.94 3.12
CA GLU A 104 8.38 -0.31 4.18
C GLU A 104 6.88 -0.44 3.93
N MET A 105 6.16 -0.52 5.03
CA MET A 105 4.71 -0.52 5.01
C MET A 105 4.21 0.91 5.20
N ILE A 106 3.35 1.32 4.27
CA ILE A 106 2.79 2.67 4.16
C ILE A 106 1.30 2.60 4.47
N ARG A 107 0.81 3.68 5.08
CA ARG A 107 -0.61 3.95 5.27
C ARG A 107 -1.00 5.25 4.57
N LEU A 108 -2.28 5.35 4.25
CA LEU A 108 -2.91 6.58 3.80
C LEU A 108 -3.47 7.32 5.02
N GLY A 109 -3.06 8.57 5.20
CA GLY A 109 -3.65 9.50 6.16
C GLY A 109 -4.55 10.49 5.44
N LEU A 110 -5.74 10.72 5.98
CA LEU A 110 -6.71 11.70 5.50
C LEU A 110 -6.94 12.77 6.59
N SER A 111 -7.11 14.01 6.18
CA SER A 111 -7.42 15.12 7.09
C SER A 111 -8.46 16.05 6.51
N SER A 112 -9.38 16.53 7.35
CA SER A 112 -10.41 17.47 6.94
C SER A 112 -9.90 18.92 7.02
N ASN A 113 -10.57 19.87 6.37
CA ASN A 113 -10.26 21.28 6.56
C ASN A 113 -10.77 21.77 7.93
N TRP A 114 -10.27 22.92 8.40
CA TRP A 114 -10.60 23.48 9.72
C TRP A 114 -12.09 23.78 9.93
N ASN A 115 -12.85 24.04 8.85
CA ASN A 115 -14.29 24.31 8.86
C ASN A 115 -15.13 23.15 8.31
N ALA A 116 -14.52 21.98 8.08
CA ALA A 116 -15.22 20.83 7.54
C ALA A 116 -16.04 20.11 8.61
N SER A 117 -17.14 19.52 8.18
CA SER A 117 -17.95 18.60 8.96
C SER A 117 -17.40 17.17 8.83
N ARG A 118 -17.83 16.29 9.74
CA ARG A 118 -17.52 14.86 9.66
C ARG A 118 -18.05 14.29 8.33
N GLN A 119 -17.23 13.54 7.60
CA GLN A 119 -17.64 12.92 6.33
C GLN A 119 -17.02 11.54 6.13
N SER A 120 -17.76 10.66 5.45
CA SER A 120 -17.27 9.33 5.04
C SER A 120 -16.75 9.38 3.61
N VAL A 121 -15.58 8.79 3.40
CA VAL A 121 -14.86 8.77 2.12
C VAL A 121 -14.37 7.36 1.87
N SER A 122 -14.61 6.85 0.67
CA SER A 122 -14.13 5.54 0.24
C SER A 122 -13.56 5.56 -1.17
N GLY A 123 -12.70 4.59 -1.44
CA GLY A 123 -12.07 4.42 -2.74
C GLY A 123 -10.84 3.54 -2.63
N LYS A 124 -9.83 3.85 -3.44
CA LYS A 124 -8.64 3.02 -3.64
C LYS A 124 -7.38 3.86 -3.57
N TRP A 125 -6.28 3.28 -3.11
CA TRP A 125 -5.00 3.96 -3.12
C TRP A 125 -3.83 3.00 -3.25
N ILE A 126 -2.69 3.51 -3.70
CA ILE A 126 -1.46 2.76 -3.88
C ILE A 126 -0.26 3.63 -3.51
N SER A 127 0.78 3.02 -2.94
CA SER A 127 2.11 3.61 -2.84
C SER A 127 3.02 2.86 -3.79
N TYR A 128 3.67 3.56 -4.73
CA TYR A 128 4.64 2.92 -5.63
C TYR A 128 5.92 2.58 -4.88
#